data_AF-A0A8J6CDM8-F1
#
_entry.id   AF-A0A8J6CDM8-F1
#
_cell.length_a   1.000
_cell.length_b   1.000
_cell.length_c   1.000
_cell.angle_alpha   90.00
_cell.angle_beta   90.00
_cell.angle_gamma   90.00
#
_symmetry.space_group_name_H-M   'P 1'
#
loop_
_entity.id
_entity.type
_entity.pdbx_description
1 polymer ?
#
loop_
_entity_poly.entity_id
_entity_poly.type
_entity_poly.pdbx_seq_one_letter_code
_entity_poly.pdbx_strand_id
1 'polypeptide(L)'
;MGDRPSPLQSDTFDWLLSLRAHPELREWLLPSAHGLRLDARVLVVGCGDSTLSEDLADCGCTRVVGVDIEERCIAAARARTVGRPSLSWAALDLAAAHGLPAQLGRFNLALDKGTLDAIVCAGDDVACRAVWNVRAVLEPNGVLVVVTLHRDGTVQRLVEPPALGFAVVASHALRVGRVFDGKVLVCRAGGGGGGGGVGSEAGASFAEYRAQVAAAPREDATPLLTPEREASLRLLFAMRKHSLDCAAPGAAAAGAGTALADVHALIFSEAERSEYALADFAQDVAAFEPSLASDGAAWTADDAVRFLLATQ
;
A
#
# COMPACT_ATOMS: atom_id res chain seq x y z
N MET A 1 -27.91 0.71 -37.47
CA MET A 1 -27.94 0.96 -36.01
C MET A 1 -26.76 0.20 -35.43
N GLY A 2 -25.66 0.90 -35.17
CA GLY A 2 -24.44 0.27 -34.64
C GLY A 2 -24.61 -0.07 -33.17
N ASP A 3 -24.18 -1.29 -32.81
CA ASP A 3 -24.05 -1.73 -31.43
C ASP A 3 -23.22 -0.70 -30.65
N ARG A 4 -23.83 -0.12 -29.61
CA ARG A 4 -23.04 0.53 -28.57
C ARG A 4 -22.31 -0.58 -27.82
N PRO A 5 -20.99 -0.52 -27.66
CA PRO A 5 -20.32 -1.41 -26.75
C PRO A 5 -20.95 -1.25 -25.36
N SER A 6 -21.33 -2.37 -24.75
CA SER A 6 -21.77 -2.42 -23.35
C SER A 6 -20.69 -1.76 -22.49
N PRO A 7 -21.04 -0.95 -21.47
CA PRO A 7 -20.03 -0.40 -20.58
C PRO A 7 -19.27 -1.57 -19.96
N LEU A 8 -17.93 -1.51 -20.06
CA LEU A 8 -17.02 -2.43 -19.38
C LEU A 8 -17.50 -2.56 -17.93
N GLN A 9 -17.94 -3.74 -17.52
CA GLN A 9 -18.15 -4.04 -16.10
C GLN A 9 -16.77 -3.95 -15.47
N SER A 10 -16.47 -2.83 -14.81
CA SER A 10 -15.28 -2.74 -13.97
C SER A 10 -15.63 -3.38 -12.64
N ASP A 11 -15.31 -4.65 -12.48
CA ASP A 11 -15.30 -5.26 -11.16
C ASP A 11 -14.34 -4.44 -10.30
N THR A 12 -14.83 -3.95 -9.15
CA THR A 12 -14.03 -3.18 -8.19
C THR A 12 -13.55 -4.12 -7.11
N PHE A 13 -12.32 -3.94 -6.64
CA PHE A 13 -11.73 -4.78 -5.61
C PHE A 13 -11.37 -3.98 -4.36
N ASP A 14 -11.64 -4.57 -3.19
CA ASP A 14 -11.31 -3.98 -1.90
C ASP A 14 -10.35 -4.91 -1.16
N TRP A 15 -9.10 -4.48 -1.03
CA TRP A 15 -8.15 -5.11 -0.13
C TRP A 15 -8.67 -5.04 1.31
N LEU A 16 -8.44 -6.12 2.06
CA LEU A 16 -8.87 -6.31 3.44
C LEU A 16 -10.40 -6.41 3.55
N LEU A 17 -11.07 -5.26 3.73
CA LEU A 17 -12.49 -5.15 3.98
C LEU A 17 -13.03 -3.92 3.23
N SER A 18 -14.22 -4.04 2.64
CA SER A 18 -14.91 -2.89 2.05
C SER A 18 -15.76 -2.18 3.10
N LEU A 19 -15.78 -0.85 3.07
CA LEU A 19 -16.60 -0.04 3.98
C LEU A 19 -18.10 -0.32 3.80
N ARG A 20 -18.52 -0.66 2.58
CA ARG A 20 -19.89 -1.10 2.26
C ARG A 20 -20.30 -2.39 2.95
N ALA A 21 -19.44 -3.41 2.95
CA ALA A 21 -19.74 -4.70 3.58
C ALA A 21 -19.50 -4.68 5.09
N HIS A 22 -18.64 -3.77 5.57
CA HIS A 22 -18.19 -3.65 6.95
C HIS A 22 -18.42 -2.23 7.49
N PRO A 23 -19.68 -1.85 7.78
CA PRO A 23 -20.02 -0.51 8.24
C PRO A 23 -19.40 -0.14 9.59
N GLU A 24 -18.95 -1.12 10.38
CA GLU A 24 -18.15 -0.91 11.60
C GLU A 24 -16.85 -0.13 11.32
N LEU A 25 -16.30 -0.22 10.11
CA LEU A 25 -15.10 0.53 9.72
C LEU A 25 -15.30 2.05 9.77
N ARG A 26 -16.56 2.53 9.78
CA ARG A 26 -16.88 3.95 9.94
C ARG A 26 -16.35 4.53 11.26
N GLU A 27 -16.21 3.70 12.29
CA GLU A 27 -15.66 4.09 13.60
C GLU A 27 -14.18 4.50 13.52
N TRP A 28 -13.49 4.16 12.43
CA TRP A 28 -12.09 4.52 12.21
C TRP A 28 -11.84 5.32 10.94
N LEU A 29 -12.64 5.13 9.89
CA LEU A 29 -12.36 5.72 8.58
C LEU A 29 -13.06 7.06 8.34
N LEU A 30 -14.10 7.40 9.10
CA LEU A 30 -14.78 8.69 8.94
C LEU A 30 -14.04 9.83 9.66
N PRO A 31 -14.03 11.05 9.09
CA PRO A 31 -13.50 12.23 9.77
C PRO A 31 -14.06 12.43 11.19
N SER A 32 -15.34 12.14 11.40
CA SER A 32 -16.01 12.29 12.70
C SER A 32 -15.42 11.41 13.80
N ALA A 33 -14.84 10.25 13.46
CA ALA A 33 -14.13 9.40 14.43
C ALA A 33 -12.93 10.10 15.07
N HIS A 34 -12.38 11.10 14.38
CA HIS A 34 -11.16 11.81 14.76
C HIS A 34 -11.42 13.24 15.27
N GLY A 35 -12.69 13.57 15.53
CA GLY A 35 -13.11 14.93 15.89
C GLY A 35 -13.06 15.92 14.73
N LEU A 36 -13.03 15.43 13.48
CA LEU A 36 -13.06 16.26 12.28
C LEU A 36 -14.48 16.33 11.71
N ARG A 37 -14.76 17.41 10.99
CA ARG A 37 -16.02 17.60 10.28
C ARG A 37 -16.03 16.80 8.97
N LEU A 38 -17.21 16.50 8.42
CA LEU A 38 -17.33 15.79 7.13
C LEU A 38 -16.90 16.65 5.91
N ASP A 39 -16.71 17.96 6.10
CA ASP A 39 -16.09 18.85 5.13
C ASP A 39 -14.56 18.94 5.27
N ALA A 40 -13.97 18.17 6.19
CA ALA A 40 -12.53 17.99 6.29
C ALA A 40 -11.97 17.35 5.01
N ARG A 41 -10.75 17.70 4.67
CA ARG A 41 -10.11 17.21 3.45
C ARG A 41 -9.44 15.86 3.71
N VAL A 42 -9.91 14.83 3.02
CA VAL A 42 -9.48 13.43 3.19
C VAL A 42 -8.62 13.01 2.00
N LEU A 43 -7.45 12.44 2.28
CA LEU A 43 -6.59 11.77 1.30
C LEU A 43 -6.73 10.27 1.46
N VAL A 44 -7.05 9.54 0.39
CA VAL A 44 -6.99 8.07 0.36
C VAL A 44 -5.78 7.66 -0.48
N VAL A 45 -4.76 7.09 0.15
CA VAL A 45 -3.48 6.76 -0.48
C VAL A 45 -3.45 5.32 -0.98
N GLY A 46 -2.93 5.11 -2.19
CA GLY A 46 -3.04 3.82 -2.90
C GLY A 46 -4.51 3.40 -3.02
N CYS A 47 -5.34 4.28 -3.56
CA CYS A 47 -6.78 4.06 -3.59
C CYS A 47 -7.19 2.86 -4.47
N GLY A 48 -6.31 2.41 -5.37
CA GLY A 48 -6.57 1.32 -6.30
C GLY A 48 -7.88 1.50 -7.05
N ASP A 49 -8.56 0.40 -7.30
CA ASP A 49 -9.93 0.34 -7.83
C ASP A 49 -11.00 0.21 -6.73
N SER A 50 -10.61 0.31 -5.45
CA SER A 50 -11.49 0.24 -4.27
C SER A 50 -12.60 1.30 -4.31
N THR A 51 -13.75 0.91 -3.73
CA THR A 51 -14.90 1.81 -3.57
C THR A 51 -14.81 2.67 -2.31
N LEU A 52 -13.75 2.55 -1.48
CA LEU A 52 -13.63 3.27 -0.21
C LEU A 52 -13.86 4.78 -0.35
N SER A 53 -13.22 5.43 -1.32
CA SER A 53 -13.38 6.88 -1.53
C SER A 53 -14.84 7.25 -1.87
N GLU A 54 -15.51 6.42 -2.68
CA GLU A 54 -16.91 6.60 -3.08
C GLU A 54 -17.85 6.39 -1.89
N ASP A 55 -17.61 5.34 -1.10
CA ASP A 55 -18.35 5.01 0.12
C ASP A 55 -18.18 6.10 1.20
N LEU A 56 -16.99 6.71 1.35
CA LEU A 56 -16.76 7.86 2.23
C LEU A 56 -17.61 9.07 1.81
N ALA A 57 -17.69 9.33 0.51
CA ALA A 57 -18.54 10.38 -0.04
C ALA A 57 -20.03 10.07 0.16
N ASP A 58 -20.45 8.81 0.02
CA ASP A 58 -21.83 8.37 0.33
C ASP A 58 -22.14 8.49 1.83
N CYS A 59 -21.13 8.43 2.71
CA CYS A 59 -21.24 8.74 4.13
C CYS A 59 -21.23 10.25 4.44
N GLY A 60 -21.22 11.11 3.42
CA GLY A 60 -21.32 12.56 3.55
C GLY A 60 -19.98 13.32 3.54
N CYS A 61 -18.85 12.65 3.31
CA CYS A 61 -17.57 13.34 3.13
C CYS A 61 -17.59 14.16 1.83
N THR A 62 -17.28 15.45 1.91
CA THR A 62 -17.45 16.35 0.75
C THR A 62 -16.15 16.69 0.03
N ARG A 63 -14.99 16.27 0.56
CA ARG A 63 -13.66 16.62 0.04
C ARG A 63 -12.70 15.44 0.10
N VAL A 64 -12.95 14.41 -0.69
CA VAL A 64 -12.14 13.19 -0.75
C VAL A 64 -11.24 13.21 -2.00
N VAL A 65 -9.95 12.97 -1.78
CA VAL A 65 -8.93 12.89 -2.84
C VAL A 65 -8.33 11.50 -2.82
N GLY A 66 -8.54 10.71 -3.87
CA GLY A 66 -7.90 9.41 -4.05
C GLY A 66 -6.62 9.53 -4.88
N VAL A 67 -5.54 8.89 -4.45
CA VAL A 67 -4.27 8.88 -5.18
C VAL A 67 -3.73 7.46 -5.30
N ASP A 68 -3.13 7.15 -6.44
CA ASP A 68 -2.53 5.84 -6.72
C ASP A 68 -1.40 6.00 -7.74
N ILE A 69 -0.42 5.10 -7.76
CA ILE A 69 0.65 5.12 -8.76
C ILE A 69 0.16 4.61 -10.14
N GLU A 70 -0.87 3.78 -10.16
CA GLU A 70 -1.41 3.17 -11.37
C GLU A 70 -2.48 4.09 -12.04
N GLU A 71 -2.10 4.72 -13.15
CA GLU A 71 -3.02 5.62 -13.90
C GLU A 71 -4.29 4.89 -14.35
N ARG A 72 -4.25 3.58 -14.61
CA ARG A 72 -5.46 2.81 -14.97
C ARG A 72 -6.51 2.83 -13.86
N CYS A 73 -6.11 2.67 -12.60
CA CYS A 73 -7.00 2.75 -11.45
C CYS A 73 -7.63 4.14 -11.34
N ILE A 74 -6.80 5.19 -11.50
CA ILE A 74 -7.24 6.59 -11.47
C ILE A 74 -8.21 6.93 -12.62
N ALA A 75 -7.93 6.46 -13.84
CA ALA A 75 -8.79 6.64 -15.00
C ALA A 75 -10.15 5.95 -14.80
N ALA A 76 -10.15 4.72 -14.27
CA ALA A 76 -11.37 3.99 -13.94
C ALA A 76 -12.18 4.71 -12.86
N ALA A 77 -11.54 5.16 -11.78
CA ALA A 77 -12.19 5.90 -10.71
C ALA A 77 -12.83 7.21 -11.21
N ARG A 78 -12.12 7.98 -12.05
CA ARG A 78 -12.67 9.19 -12.71
C ARG A 78 -13.90 8.87 -13.57
N ALA A 79 -13.86 7.77 -14.33
CA ALA A 79 -14.97 7.37 -15.20
C ALA A 79 -16.21 6.94 -14.41
N ARG A 80 -16.03 6.21 -13.30
CA ARG A 80 -17.12 5.78 -12.41
C ARG A 80 -17.74 6.93 -11.62
N THR A 81 -16.98 7.98 -11.35
CA THR A 81 -17.38 9.07 -10.44
C THR A 81 -17.69 10.39 -11.13
N VAL A 82 -18.00 10.35 -12.44
CA VAL A 82 -18.48 11.51 -13.19
C VAL A 82 -19.71 12.12 -12.51
N GLY A 83 -19.67 13.43 -12.28
CA GLY A 83 -20.75 14.16 -11.61
C GLY A 83 -20.74 14.09 -10.09
N ARG A 84 -19.71 13.50 -9.46
CA ARG A 84 -19.51 13.49 -8.01
C ARG A 84 -18.44 14.51 -7.58
N PRO A 85 -18.78 15.80 -7.39
CA PRO A 85 -17.81 16.87 -7.12
C PRO A 85 -17.08 16.74 -5.78
N SER A 86 -17.55 15.87 -4.88
CA SER A 86 -16.87 15.55 -3.62
C SER A 86 -15.63 14.68 -3.80
N LEU A 87 -15.41 14.11 -4.99
CA LEU A 87 -14.34 13.19 -5.31
C LEU A 87 -13.38 13.80 -6.33
N SER A 88 -12.09 13.64 -6.09
CA SER A 88 -11.04 14.01 -7.03
C SER A 88 -9.91 12.98 -6.99
N TRP A 89 -9.18 12.87 -8.11
CA TRP A 89 -8.26 11.75 -8.34
C TRP A 89 -6.97 12.21 -9.00
N ALA A 90 -5.83 11.71 -8.53
CA ALA A 90 -4.52 12.00 -9.10
C ALA A 90 -3.63 10.76 -9.12
N ALA A 91 -2.98 10.49 -10.25
CA ALA A 91 -1.95 9.47 -10.33
C ALA A 91 -0.65 10.02 -9.75
N LEU A 92 -0.17 9.42 -8.66
CA LEU A 92 0.97 9.89 -7.88
C LEU A 92 1.73 8.70 -7.28
N ASP A 93 3.06 8.75 -7.40
CA ASP A 93 3.95 7.90 -6.63
C ASP A 93 4.12 8.46 -5.20
N LEU A 94 3.64 7.72 -4.20
CA LEU A 94 3.77 8.10 -2.80
C LEU A 94 5.22 8.19 -2.35
N ALA A 95 6.11 7.39 -2.94
CA ALA A 95 7.53 7.34 -2.61
C ALA A 95 8.38 8.30 -3.47
N ALA A 96 7.75 9.22 -4.22
CA ALA A 96 8.45 10.17 -5.07
C ALA A 96 9.55 10.93 -4.31
N ALA A 97 10.75 10.95 -4.88
CA ALA A 97 11.94 11.54 -4.24
C ALA A 97 11.85 13.05 -4.00
N HIS A 98 11.00 13.74 -4.75
CA HIS A 98 10.77 15.19 -4.65
C HIS A 98 9.53 15.55 -3.82
N GLY A 99 8.92 14.57 -3.15
CA GLY A 99 7.66 14.73 -2.41
C GLY A 99 6.43 14.73 -3.31
N LEU A 100 5.25 14.85 -2.67
CA LEU A 100 3.99 14.98 -3.39
C LEU A 100 3.81 16.42 -3.94
N PRO A 101 3.08 16.60 -5.06
CA PRO A 101 2.88 17.92 -5.64
C PRO A 101 2.24 18.90 -4.67
N ALA A 102 2.77 20.12 -4.58
CA ALA A 102 2.25 21.15 -3.68
C ALA A 102 0.78 21.53 -3.97
N GLN A 103 0.35 21.38 -5.22
CA GLN A 103 -1.04 21.61 -5.68
C GLN A 103 -2.01 20.60 -5.07
N LEU A 104 -1.52 19.45 -4.61
CA LEU A 104 -2.31 18.50 -3.85
C LEU A 104 -2.79 19.14 -2.54
N GLY A 105 -2.17 20.21 -2.04
CA GLY A 105 -2.58 20.93 -0.84
C GLY A 105 -2.42 20.10 0.44
N ARG A 106 -3.03 20.57 1.53
CA ARG A 106 -2.97 19.92 2.84
C ARG A 106 -4.25 19.15 3.18
N PHE A 107 -4.13 18.18 4.07
CA PHE A 107 -5.20 17.25 4.44
C PHE A 107 -5.37 17.17 5.95
N ASN A 108 -6.61 17.03 6.39
CA ASN A 108 -6.92 16.82 7.81
C ASN A 108 -6.81 15.33 8.18
N LEU A 109 -7.13 14.45 7.21
CA LEU A 109 -7.13 13.01 7.37
C LEU A 109 -6.49 12.35 6.16
N ALA A 110 -5.55 11.45 6.38
CA ALA A 110 -5.03 10.51 5.38
C ALA A 110 -5.43 9.09 5.79
N LEU A 111 -5.87 8.30 4.81
CA LEU A 111 -6.31 6.93 4.97
C LEU A 111 -5.45 6.04 4.09
N ASP A 112 -4.77 5.11 4.73
CA ASP A 112 -4.09 3.98 4.11
C ASP A 112 -4.86 2.69 4.43
N LYS A 113 -5.19 1.90 3.40
CA LYS A 113 -5.83 0.59 3.55
C LYS A 113 -5.11 -0.44 2.68
N GLY A 114 -4.08 -1.07 3.26
CA GLY A 114 -3.26 -2.08 2.62
C GLY A 114 -2.18 -1.55 1.67
N THR A 115 -2.05 -0.23 1.48
CA THR A 115 -1.02 0.33 0.59
C THR A 115 0.35 0.25 1.26
N LEU A 116 0.46 0.55 2.55
CA LEU A 116 1.72 0.35 3.26
C LEU A 116 2.12 -1.13 3.35
N ASP A 117 1.16 -2.07 3.39
CA ASP A 117 1.47 -3.51 3.33
C ASP A 117 2.22 -3.87 2.03
N ALA A 118 1.76 -3.31 0.91
CA ALA A 118 2.43 -3.48 -0.38
C ALA A 118 3.79 -2.74 -0.45
N ILE A 119 3.86 -1.51 0.05
CA ILE A 119 5.06 -0.67 -0.04
C ILE A 119 6.19 -1.20 0.86
N VAL A 120 5.88 -1.74 2.03
CA VAL A 120 6.90 -2.35 2.93
C VAL A 120 7.65 -3.48 2.22
N CYS A 121 6.96 -4.24 1.36
CA CYS A 121 7.58 -5.30 0.56
C CYS A 121 8.57 -4.77 -0.49
N ALA A 122 8.43 -3.51 -0.94
CA ALA A 122 9.36 -2.85 -1.85
C ALA A 122 10.64 -2.35 -1.16
N GLY A 123 10.69 -2.36 0.18
CA GLY A 123 11.85 -2.04 0.99
C GLY A 123 11.74 -0.75 1.79
N ASP A 124 12.57 -0.66 2.84
CA ASP A 124 12.50 0.41 3.85
C ASP A 124 12.62 1.82 3.28
N ASP A 125 13.46 2.07 2.27
CA ASP A 125 13.63 3.43 1.73
C ASP A 125 12.32 3.90 1.05
N VAL A 126 11.65 3.01 0.31
CA VAL A 126 10.38 3.29 -0.35
C VAL A 126 9.29 3.53 0.69
N ALA A 127 9.21 2.68 1.72
CA ALA A 127 8.27 2.83 2.83
C ALA A 127 8.51 4.11 3.63
N CYS A 128 9.77 4.44 3.91
CA CYS A 128 10.14 5.70 4.55
C CYS A 128 9.65 6.89 3.74
N ARG A 129 9.95 6.94 2.43
CA ARG A 129 9.53 8.05 1.57
C ARG A 129 8.02 8.20 1.52
N ALA A 130 7.29 7.09 1.36
CA ALA A 130 5.83 7.11 1.31
C ALA A 130 5.24 7.72 2.58
N VAL A 131 5.63 7.24 3.75
CA VAL A 131 5.12 7.74 5.04
C VAL A 131 5.55 9.20 5.28
N TRP A 132 6.79 9.55 4.93
CA TRP A 132 7.30 10.93 5.04
C TRP A 132 6.50 11.91 4.19
N ASN A 133 6.21 11.52 2.94
CA ASN A 133 5.46 12.32 1.99
C ASN A 133 3.99 12.49 2.42
N VAL A 134 3.36 11.44 2.96
CA VAL A 134 2.03 11.53 3.56
C VAL A 134 2.03 12.47 4.77
N ARG A 135 3.04 12.36 5.64
CA ARG A 135 3.21 13.25 6.79
C ARG A 135 3.35 14.72 6.39
N ALA A 136 4.06 15.00 5.29
CA ALA A 136 4.31 16.35 4.80
C ALA A 136 3.04 17.06 4.28
N VAL A 137 2.08 16.30 3.73
CA VAL A 137 0.80 16.83 3.23
C VAL A 137 -0.31 16.87 4.27
N LEU A 138 -0.10 16.35 5.48
CA LEU A 138 -1.05 16.51 6.58
C LEU A 138 -0.93 17.90 7.23
N GLU A 139 -2.06 18.48 7.60
CA GLU A 139 -2.14 19.65 8.48
C GLU A 139 -1.47 19.38 9.84
N PRO A 140 -1.07 20.44 10.59
CA PRO A 140 -0.78 20.28 12.01
C PRO A 140 -1.96 19.63 12.72
N ASN A 141 -1.71 18.62 13.57
CA ASN A 141 -2.72 17.78 14.20
C ASN A 141 -3.57 16.93 13.23
N GLY A 142 -3.17 16.85 11.95
CA GLY A 142 -3.75 15.94 10.98
C GLY A 142 -3.60 14.48 11.41
N VAL A 143 -4.47 13.63 10.91
CA VAL A 143 -4.54 12.22 11.29
C VAL A 143 -4.18 11.34 10.11
N LEU A 144 -3.36 10.33 10.34
CA LEU A 144 -3.16 9.20 9.44
C LEU A 144 -3.81 7.97 10.09
N VAL A 145 -4.69 7.30 9.35
CA VAL A 145 -5.21 5.99 9.72
C VAL A 145 -4.60 4.95 8.80
N VAL A 146 -4.01 3.91 9.39
CA VAL A 146 -3.44 2.78 8.65
C VAL A 146 -4.23 1.53 8.98
N VAL A 147 -4.83 0.92 7.97
CA VAL A 147 -5.46 -0.40 8.05
C VAL A 147 -4.53 -1.41 7.39
N THR A 148 -4.00 -2.34 8.18
CA THR A 148 -2.87 -3.20 7.80
C THR A 148 -3.08 -4.65 8.23
N LEU A 149 -2.49 -5.60 7.51
CA LEU A 149 -2.34 -7.00 7.95
C LEU A 149 -1.07 -7.26 8.76
N HIS A 150 -0.15 -6.31 8.82
CA HIS A 150 1.07 -6.49 9.59
C HIS A 150 0.78 -6.49 11.09
N ARG A 151 1.51 -7.36 11.80
CA ARG A 151 1.57 -7.38 13.27
C ARG A 151 2.23 -6.12 13.82
N ASP A 152 2.21 -6.05 15.14
CA ASP A 152 2.91 -5.04 15.92
C ASP A 152 4.37 -4.90 15.47
N GLY A 153 4.91 -3.69 15.60
CA GLY A 153 6.31 -3.42 15.25
C GLY A 153 6.57 -3.04 13.79
N THR A 154 6.01 -3.73 12.79
CA THR A 154 6.37 -3.49 11.37
C THR A 154 5.95 -2.12 10.85
N VAL A 155 4.65 -1.80 10.88
CA VAL A 155 4.16 -0.47 10.48
C VAL A 155 4.50 0.58 11.54
N GLN A 156 4.48 0.21 12.81
CA GLN A 156 4.80 1.11 13.93
C GLN A 156 6.22 1.67 13.84
N ARG A 157 7.20 0.84 13.44
CA ARG A 157 8.57 1.29 13.15
C ARG A 157 8.64 2.38 12.09
N LEU A 158 7.68 2.47 11.18
CA LEU A 158 7.60 3.55 10.19
C LEU A 158 6.89 4.80 10.73
N VAL A 159 5.86 4.66 11.58
CA VAL A 159 5.02 5.80 11.99
C VAL A 159 5.36 6.37 13.36
N GLU A 160 6.10 5.67 14.22
CA GLU A 160 6.51 6.10 15.56
C GLU A 160 7.88 6.81 15.67
N PRO A 161 8.80 6.80 14.67
CA PRO A 161 10.04 7.55 14.78
C PRO A 161 9.82 9.02 15.15
N PRO A 162 10.48 9.54 16.21
CA PRO A 162 10.30 10.92 16.66
C PRO A 162 10.53 11.97 15.56
N ALA A 163 11.47 11.71 14.64
CA ALA A 163 11.76 12.61 13.52
C ALA A 163 10.59 12.77 12.53
N LEU A 164 9.68 11.79 12.46
CA LEU A 164 8.46 11.89 11.66
C LEU A 164 7.40 12.78 12.35
N GLY A 165 7.45 12.87 13.67
CA GLY A 165 6.54 13.70 14.47
C GLY A 165 5.08 13.22 14.41
N PHE A 166 4.87 11.91 14.32
CA PHE A 166 3.58 11.28 14.59
C PHE A 166 3.57 10.70 16.01
N ALA A 167 2.38 10.65 16.61
CA ALA A 167 2.11 9.83 17.78
C ALA A 167 1.01 8.84 17.44
N VAL A 168 1.23 7.55 17.67
CA VAL A 168 0.17 6.54 17.61
C VAL A 168 -0.73 6.74 18.84
N VAL A 169 -1.97 7.18 18.61
CA VAL A 169 -2.93 7.51 19.67
C VAL A 169 -3.96 6.39 19.89
N ALA A 170 -4.09 5.47 18.94
CA ALA A 170 -4.90 4.27 19.09
C ALA A 170 -4.38 3.13 18.19
N SER A 171 -4.61 1.90 18.65
CA SER A 171 -4.32 0.65 17.94
C SER A 171 -5.47 -0.32 18.20
N HIS A 172 -6.19 -0.69 17.15
CA HIS A 172 -7.35 -1.59 17.24
C HIS A 172 -7.06 -2.88 16.48
N ALA A 173 -7.37 -4.02 17.10
CA ALA A 173 -7.35 -5.29 16.39
C ALA A 173 -8.45 -5.32 15.33
N LEU A 174 -8.12 -5.81 14.14
CA LEU A 174 -9.04 -6.02 13.03
C LEU A 174 -9.02 -7.48 12.63
N ARG A 175 -10.19 -8.07 12.38
CA ARG A 175 -10.29 -9.42 11.83
C ARG A 175 -10.67 -9.33 10.35
N VAL A 176 -9.80 -9.84 9.47
CA VAL A 176 -10.04 -9.88 8.03
C VAL A 176 -10.39 -11.31 7.62
N GLY A 177 -11.68 -11.55 7.34
CA GLY A 177 -12.21 -12.89 7.11
C GLY A 177 -12.07 -13.81 8.34
N ARG A 178 -11.90 -15.12 8.12
CA ARG A 178 -11.70 -16.09 9.22
C ARG A 178 -10.23 -16.35 9.55
N VAL A 179 -9.32 -15.82 8.74
CA VAL A 179 -7.93 -16.33 8.65
C VAL A 179 -6.92 -15.28 9.06
N PHE A 180 -7.18 -14.00 8.77
CA PHE A 180 -6.18 -12.96 8.97
C PHE A 180 -6.53 -12.07 10.16
N ASP A 181 -5.54 -11.89 11.04
CA ASP A 181 -5.52 -10.84 12.04
C ASP A 181 -4.80 -9.64 11.44
N GLY A 182 -5.41 -8.47 11.58
CA GLY A 182 -4.86 -7.19 11.13
C GLY A 182 -5.04 -6.13 12.21
N LYS A 183 -4.73 -4.89 11.85
CA LYS A 183 -4.76 -3.76 12.77
C LYS A 183 -5.24 -2.49 12.10
N VAL A 184 -5.89 -1.65 12.89
CA VAL A 184 -6.11 -0.24 12.56
C VAL A 184 -5.27 0.62 13.51
N LEU A 185 -4.30 1.34 12.96
CA LEU A 185 -3.49 2.31 13.68
C LEU A 185 -4.03 3.72 13.41
N VAL A 186 -4.13 4.53 14.47
CA VAL A 186 -4.50 5.94 14.38
C VAL A 186 -3.30 6.77 14.84
N CYS A 187 -2.71 7.51 13.90
CA CYS A 187 -1.51 8.32 14.10
C CYS A 187 -1.89 9.80 14.00
N ARG A 188 -1.55 10.61 15.01
CA ARG A 188 -1.79 12.06 15.00
C ARG A 188 -0.47 12.81 14.81
N ALA A 189 -0.43 13.71 13.82
CA ALA A 189 0.70 14.57 13.56
C ALA A 189 0.88 15.57 14.71
N GLY A 190 2.10 15.74 15.20
CA GLY A 190 2.42 16.77 16.20
C GLY A 190 2.11 18.18 15.70
N GLY A 191 1.63 19.04 16.60
CA GLY A 191 1.15 20.39 16.32
C GLY A 191 2.21 21.46 16.07
N GLY A 192 3.42 21.10 15.59
CA GLY A 192 4.46 22.08 15.24
C GLY A 192 3.95 23.03 14.14
N GLY A 193 3.72 24.28 14.50
CA GLY A 193 3.01 25.28 13.71
C GLY A 193 3.69 25.61 12.38
N GLY A 194 2.90 25.68 11.31
CA GLY A 194 3.34 26.29 10.06
C GLY A 194 3.29 27.82 10.15
N GLY A 195 4.35 28.48 9.66
CA GLY A 195 4.28 29.89 9.25
C GLY A 195 5.47 30.78 9.66
N GLY A 196 6.45 30.90 8.76
CA GLY A 196 7.31 32.08 8.53
C GLY A 196 7.80 32.92 9.72
N GLY A 197 9.04 32.69 10.14
CA GLY A 197 9.82 33.61 10.96
C GLY A 197 11.25 33.09 11.12
N VAL A 198 12.25 33.92 10.78
CA VAL A 198 13.67 33.55 10.80
C VAL A 198 14.12 33.30 12.25
N GLY A 199 14.17 32.04 12.65
CA GLY A 199 14.67 31.57 13.94
C GLY A 199 14.74 30.04 13.93
N SER A 200 15.96 29.51 14.03
CA SER A 200 16.31 28.08 13.88
C SER A 200 15.60 27.18 14.91
N GLU A 201 14.48 26.58 14.55
CA GLU A 201 14.12 25.23 15.01
C GLU A 201 14.41 24.28 13.84
N ALA A 202 15.53 23.55 13.91
CA ALA A 202 15.88 22.56 12.91
C ALA A 202 14.85 21.42 12.99
N GLY A 203 13.80 21.50 12.17
CA GLY A 203 12.88 20.39 11.97
C GLY A 203 13.67 19.14 11.56
N ALA A 204 13.31 17.99 12.11
CA ALA A 204 13.99 16.74 11.84
C ALA A 204 14.06 16.46 10.32
N SER A 205 15.15 15.84 9.88
CA SER A 205 15.39 15.58 8.45
C SER A 205 14.89 14.20 8.03
N PHE A 206 14.61 14.01 6.73
CA PHE A 206 14.30 12.68 6.18
C PHE A 206 15.43 11.66 6.46
N ALA A 207 16.69 12.11 6.45
CA ALA A 207 17.83 11.26 6.74
C ALA A 207 17.84 10.77 8.20
N GLU A 208 17.49 11.66 9.14
CA GLU A 208 17.34 11.32 10.56
C GLU A 208 16.19 10.33 10.77
N TYR A 209 15.03 10.61 10.17
CA TYR A 209 13.88 9.71 10.19
C TYR A 209 14.24 8.31 9.66
N ARG A 210 14.87 8.24 8.48
CA ARG A 210 15.31 6.97 7.89
C ARG A 210 16.30 6.22 8.80
N ALA A 211 17.22 6.94 9.45
CA ALA A 211 18.16 6.32 10.39
C ALA A 211 17.45 5.74 11.62
N GLN A 212 16.42 6.43 12.14
CA GLN A 212 15.59 5.94 13.25
C GLN A 212 14.78 4.70 12.85
N VAL A 213 14.18 4.70 11.66
CA VAL A 213 13.54 3.50 11.10
C VAL A 213 14.55 2.38 11.06
N ALA A 214 15.70 2.58 10.42
CA ALA A 214 16.73 1.54 10.26
C ALA A 214 17.17 0.92 11.60
N ALA A 215 17.34 1.74 12.63
CA ALA A 215 17.78 1.34 13.97
C ALA A 215 16.71 0.66 14.83
N ALA A 216 15.42 0.82 14.52
CA ALA A 216 14.35 0.22 15.30
C ALA A 216 14.39 -1.32 15.19
N PRO A 217 14.07 -2.07 16.26
CA PRO A 217 14.02 -3.53 16.19
C PRO A 217 13.09 -4.00 15.07
N ARG A 218 13.53 -4.98 14.29
CA ARG A 218 12.63 -5.76 13.43
C ARG A 218 12.21 -6.97 14.23
N GLU A 219 10.94 -7.08 14.62
CA GLU A 219 10.43 -8.28 15.31
C GLU A 219 10.60 -9.54 14.43
N ASP A 220 10.76 -9.38 13.11
CA ASP A 220 10.75 -10.47 12.14
C ASP A 220 12.09 -10.71 11.41
N ALA A 221 13.23 -10.64 12.11
CA ALA A 221 14.52 -11.04 11.53
C ALA A 221 14.71 -12.57 11.54
N THR A 222 13.92 -13.32 10.76
CA THR A 222 14.24 -14.71 10.32
C THR A 222 13.75 -14.91 8.87
N PRO A 223 14.59 -15.33 7.91
CA PRO A 223 14.79 -14.47 6.74
C PRO A 223 13.94 -14.79 5.51
N LEU A 224 13.19 -15.90 5.41
CA LEU A 224 12.57 -16.28 4.13
C LEU A 224 11.04 -16.38 4.12
N LEU A 225 10.37 -16.68 5.23
CA LEU A 225 8.90 -16.78 5.21
C LEU A 225 8.24 -16.51 6.57
N THR A 226 8.08 -15.22 6.89
CA THR A 226 7.14 -14.75 7.93
C THR A 226 5.69 -14.94 7.44
N PRO A 227 4.69 -15.12 8.32
CA PRO A 227 3.26 -15.13 7.94
C PRO A 227 2.83 -13.94 7.08
N GLU A 228 3.43 -12.77 7.32
CA GLU A 228 3.21 -11.51 6.62
C GLU A 228 3.77 -11.58 5.20
N ARG A 229 5.02 -12.03 5.04
CA ARG A 229 5.62 -12.33 3.73
C ARG A 229 4.84 -13.40 2.97
N GLU A 230 4.33 -14.43 3.64
CA GLU A 230 3.43 -15.41 3.00
C GLU A 230 2.15 -14.72 2.48
N ALA A 231 1.50 -13.88 3.29
CA ALA A 231 0.32 -13.13 2.86
C ALA A 231 0.64 -12.20 1.68
N SER A 232 1.77 -11.48 1.73
CA SER A 232 2.23 -10.60 0.65
C SER A 232 2.59 -11.36 -0.62
N LEU A 233 3.24 -12.53 -0.54
CA LEU A 233 3.50 -13.38 -1.69
C LEU A 233 2.19 -13.83 -2.32
N ARG A 234 1.24 -14.31 -1.52
CA ARG A 234 -0.11 -14.69 -1.99
C ARG A 234 -0.80 -13.52 -2.70
N LEU A 235 -0.64 -12.31 -2.18
CA LEU A 235 -1.11 -11.06 -2.80
C LEU A 235 -0.48 -10.83 -4.17
N LEU A 236 0.85 -10.83 -4.22
CA LEU A 236 1.63 -10.49 -5.40
C LEU A 236 1.37 -11.48 -6.54
N PHE A 237 1.27 -12.77 -6.23
CA PHE A 237 0.90 -13.79 -7.21
C PHE A 237 -0.55 -13.62 -7.69
N ALA A 238 -1.49 -13.25 -6.83
CA ALA A 238 -2.88 -12.97 -7.23
C ALA A 238 -3.00 -11.72 -8.11
N MET A 239 -2.31 -10.63 -7.75
CA MET A 239 -2.23 -9.39 -8.53
C MET A 239 -1.63 -9.65 -9.91
N ARG A 240 -0.55 -10.42 -9.97
CA ARG A 240 0.09 -10.81 -11.23
C ARG A 240 -0.87 -11.60 -12.12
N LYS A 241 -1.56 -12.59 -11.56
CA LYS A 241 -2.57 -13.37 -12.29
C LYS A 241 -3.66 -12.47 -12.86
N HIS A 242 -4.22 -11.59 -12.04
CA HIS A 242 -5.22 -10.61 -12.48
C HIS A 242 -4.67 -9.68 -13.58
N SER A 243 -3.44 -9.18 -13.44
CA SER A 243 -2.80 -8.34 -14.47
C SER A 243 -2.58 -9.06 -15.80
N LEU A 244 -2.33 -10.37 -15.79
CA LEU A 244 -2.22 -11.20 -16.99
C LEU A 244 -3.60 -11.45 -17.62
N ASP A 245 -4.62 -11.71 -16.79
CA ASP A 245 -5.99 -11.96 -17.23
C ASP A 245 -6.64 -10.71 -17.86
N CYS A 246 -6.25 -9.51 -17.41
CA CYS A 246 -6.71 -8.23 -17.97
C CYS A 246 -5.94 -7.75 -19.22
N ALA A 247 -4.87 -8.45 -19.63
CA ALA A 247 -4.11 -8.07 -20.82
C ALA A 247 -4.92 -8.38 -22.10
N ALA A 248 -4.92 -7.44 -23.06
CA ALA A 248 -5.74 -7.56 -24.28
C ALA A 248 -5.48 -8.87 -25.05
N PRO A 249 -6.52 -9.54 -25.59
CA PRO A 249 -6.37 -10.77 -26.35
C PRO A 249 -5.61 -10.50 -27.64
N GLY A 250 -4.31 -10.82 -27.63
CA GLY A 250 -3.36 -10.55 -28.70
C GLY A 250 -1.89 -10.47 -28.24
N ALA A 251 -1.65 -10.16 -26.96
CA ALA A 251 -0.30 -10.25 -26.35
C ALA A 251 0.00 -11.64 -25.75
N ALA A 252 -1.02 -12.47 -25.52
CA ALA A 252 -0.93 -13.76 -24.83
C ALA A 252 -0.45 -14.95 -25.71
N ALA A 253 -0.07 -14.73 -26.97
CA ALA A 253 0.27 -15.81 -27.90
C ALA A 253 1.78 -16.14 -28.00
N ALA A 254 2.63 -15.56 -27.15
CA ALA A 254 4.04 -15.96 -27.03
C ALA A 254 4.42 -16.16 -25.56
N GLY A 255 4.39 -17.40 -25.08
CA GLY A 255 4.95 -17.80 -23.78
C GLY A 255 4.10 -17.40 -22.57
N ALA A 256 3.00 -18.12 -22.33
CA ALA A 256 2.12 -17.95 -21.17
C ALA A 256 2.73 -18.50 -19.86
N GLY A 257 3.99 -18.17 -19.59
CA GLY A 257 4.63 -18.61 -18.37
C GLY A 257 5.69 -17.64 -17.90
N THR A 258 6.03 -17.76 -16.64
CA THR A 258 6.79 -16.74 -15.93
C THR A 258 8.28 -16.95 -16.18
N ALA A 259 9.01 -15.88 -16.53
CA ALA A 259 10.47 -15.92 -16.54
C ALA A 259 10.97 -16.10 -15.11
N LEU A 260 11.95 -16.98 -14.89
CA LEU A 260 12.44 -17.29 -13.54
C LEU A 260 13.01 -16.05 -12.84
N ALA A 261 13.57 -15.11 -13.63
CA ALA A 261 14.01 -13.80 -13.17
C ALA A 261 12.89 -12.95 -12.55
N ASP A 262 11.66 -13.04 -13.09
CA ASP A 262 10.52 -12.32 -12.53
C ASP A 262 10.07 -12.96 -11.21
N VAL A 263 10.12 -14.29 -11.10
CA VAL A 263 9.84 -14.99 -9.84
C VAL A 263 10.86 -14.58 -8.78
N HIS A 264 12.15 -14.56 -9.14
CA HIS A 264 13.22 -14.12 -8.26
C HIS A 264 13.00 -12.70 -7.76
N ALA A 265 12.62 -11.78 -8.65
CA ALA A 265 12.28 -10.40 -8.30
C ALA A 265 10.99 -10.28 -7.46
N LEU A 266 10.07 -11.22 -7.59
CA LEU A 266 8.82 -11.25 -6.84
C LEU A 266 9.01 -11.80 -5.42
N ILE A 267 9.87 -12.80 -5.27
CA ILE A 267 10.09 -13.51 -4.02
C ILE A 267 11.11 -12.78 -3.13
N PHE A 268 12.12 -12.14 -3.74
CA PHE A 268 13.25 -11.53 -3.03
C PHE A 268 13.30 -10.02 -3.27
N SER A 269 13.45 -9.27 -2.17
CA SER A 269 13.72 -7.83 -2.19
C SER A 269 15.05 -7.52 -2.89
N GLU A 270 15.26 -6.25 -3.28
CA GLU A 270 16.52 -5.83 -3.92
C GLU A 270 17.76 -6.14 -3.05
N ALA A 271 17.66 -5.96 -1.73
CA ALA A 271 18.73 -6.29 -0.80
C ALA A 271 19.02 -7.79 -0.77
N GLU A 272 17.98 -8.63 -0.68
CA GLU A 272 18.13 -10.09 -0.71
C GLU A 272 18.71 -10.57 -2.05
N ARG A 273 18.29 -9.97 -3.18
CA ARG A 273 18.83 -10.32 -4.51
C ARG A 273 20.28 -9.93 -4.70
N SER A 274 20.79 -8.97 -3.92
CA SER A 274 22.22 -8.63 -3.90
C SER A 274 23.06 -9.68 -3.18
N GLU A 275 22.45 -10.47 -2.30
CA GLU A 275 23.07 -11.54 -1.52
C GLU A 275 22.78 -12.94 -2.08
N TYR A 276 21.64 -13.10 -2.77
CA TYR A 276 21.14 -14.35 -3.34
C TYR A 276 20.83 -14.15 -4.83
N ALA A 277 21.83 -14.39 -5.67
CA ALA A 277 21.77 -14.07 -7.08
C ALA A 277 20.80 -14.99 -7.85
N LEU A 278 20.34 -14.54 -9.02
CA LEU A 278 19.45 -15.32 -9.88
C LEU A 278 20.02 -16.70 -10.25
N ALA A 279 21.34 -16.80 -10.40
CA ALA A 279 22.01 -18.07 -10.71
C ALA A 279 21.88 -19.09 -9.58
N ASP A 280 22.08 -18.64 -8.33
CA ASP A 280 21.96 -19.47 -7.13
C ASP A 280 20.50 -19.87 -6.91
N PHE A 281 19.57 -18.91 -7.06
CA PHE A 281 18.14 -19.17 -7.04
C PHE A 281 17.73 -20.21 -8.08
N ALA A 282 18.21 -20.11 -9.31
CA ALA A 282 17.88 -21.08 -10.36
C ALA A 282 18.39 -22.48 -10.06
N GLN A 283 19.59 -22.59 -9.48
CA GLN A 283 20.16 -23.86 -9.04
C GLN A 283 19.34 -24.48 -7.91
N ASP A 284 18.95 -23.68 -6.93
CA ASP A 284 18.19 -24.16 -5.77
C ASP A 284 16.75 -24.53 -6.15
N VAL A 285 16.10 -23.76 -7.04
CA VAL A 285 14.80 -24.14 -7.61
C VAL A 285 14.90 -25.45 -8.38
N ALA A 286 15.95 -25.64 -9.18
CA ALA A 286 16.14 -26.89 -9.91
C ALA A 286 16.39 -28.09 -8.97
N ALA A 287 17.03 -27.87 -7.83
CA ALA A 287 17.21 -28.88 -6.79
C ALA A 287 15.93 -29.17 -6.00
N PHE A 288 15.10 -28.14 -5.78
CA PHE A 288 13.84 -28.23 -5.05
C PHE A 288 12.72 -28.87 -5.88
N GLU A 289 12.46 -28.34 -7.08
CA GLU A 289 11.40 -28.79 -7.99
C GLU A 289 11.79 -28.44 -9.44
N PRO A 290 12.40 -29.38 -10.20
CA PRO A 290 12.91 -29.12 -11.55
C PRO A 290 11.87 -28.58 -12.53
N SER A 291 10.58 -28.90 -12.33
CA SER A 291 9.48 -28.42 -13.17
C SER A 291 9.25 -26.90 -13.06
N LEU A 292 9.74 -26.26 -11.99
CA LEU A 292 9.63 -24.83 -11.74
C LEU A 292 10.84 -24.02 -12.23
N ALA A 293 11.93 -24.68 -12.62
CA ALA A 293 13.18 -24.03 -13.02
C ALA A 293 13.19 -23.55 -14.49
N SER A 294 12.22 -23.98 -15.30
CA SER A 294 12.13 -23.57 -16.70
C SER A 294 11.43 -22.22 -16.86
N ASP A 295 11.98 -21.35 -17.72
CA ASP A 295 11.25 -20.19 -18.20
C ASP A 295 9.95 -20.63 -18.86
N GLY A 296 8.84 -20.05 -18.41
CA GLY A 296 7.51 -20.51 -18.80
C GLY A 296 6.78 -21.35 -17.74
N ALA A 297 7.41 -21.61 -16.58
CA ALA A 297 6.75 -22.30 -15.48
C ALA A 297 5.61 -21.45 -14.88
N ALA A 298 4.53 -22.13 -14.50
CA ALA A 298 3.36 -21.51 -13.87
C ALA A 298 3.52 -21.50 -12.34
N TRP A 299 4.39 -20.63 -11.83
CA TRP A 299 4.57 -20.46 -10.39
C TRP A 299 3.29 -19.97 -9.70
N THR A 300 2.92 -20.65 -8.62
CA THR A 300 1.87 -20.23 -7.70
C THR A 300 2.47 -19.64 -6.42
N ALA A 301 1.63 -18.96 -5.63
CA ALA A 301 2.02 -18.53 -4.30
C ALA A 301 2.41 -19.72 -3.40
N ASP A 302 1.73 -20.86 -3.53
CA ASP A 302 2.05 -22.07 -2.76
C ASP A 302 3.43 -22.62 -3.14
N ASP A 303 3.84 -22.49 -4.40
CA ASP A 303 5.18 -22.88 -4.84
C ASP A 303 6.26 -21.99 -4.21
N ALA A 304 6.03 -20.67 -4.17
CA ALA A 304 6.92 -19.73 -3.50
C ALA A 304 7.03 -19.97 -2.00
N VAL A 305 5.90 -20.18 -1.32
CA VAL A 305 5.85 -20.51 0.10
C VAL A 305 6.61 -21.81 0.38
N ARG A 306 6.33 -22.88 -0.37
CA ARG A 306 7.01 -24.17 -0.19
C ARG A 306 8.51 -24.06 -0.46
N PHE A 307 8.92 -23.32 -1.49
CA PHE A 307 10.32 -23.08 -1.78
C PHE A 307 11.02 -22.37 -0.62
N LEU A 308 10.45 -21.27 -0.11
CA LEU A 308 11.02 -20.49 1.00
C LEU A 308 11.02 -21.23 2.34
N LEU A 309 10.14 -22.22 2.53
CA LEU A 309 10.18 -23.13 3.67
C LEU A 309 11.28 -24.18 3.54
N ALA A 310 11.55 -24.64 2.31
CA ALA A 310 12.54 -25.68 2.04
C ALA A 310 13.98 -25.15 2.01
N THR A 311 14.16 -23.84 1.84
CA THR A 311 15.47 -23.16 1.76
C THR A 311 15.89 -22.45 3.05
N GLN A 312 15.21 -22.74 4.17
CA GLN A 312 15.62 -22.36 5.54
C GLN A 312 16.68 -23.31 6.09
#